data_AF-A0A0W8E5B6-F1
#
_entry.id   AF-A0A0W8E5B6-F1
#
_cell.length_a   1.000
_cell.length_b   1.000
_cell.length_c   1.000
_cell.angle_alpha   90.00
_cell.angle_beta   90.00
_cell.angle_gamma   90.00
#
_symmetry.space_group_name_H-M   'P 1'
#
loop_
_entity.id
_entity.type
_entity.pdbx_description
1 polymer ?
#
loop_
_entity_poly.entity_id
_entity_poly.type
_entity_poly.pdbx_seq_one_letter_code
_entity_poly.pdbx_strand_id
1 'polypeptide(L)'
;MKVFLNGKEIEFTEGGYEYVFLKPYQRHNQEIIKKGNGELTIQMYDNGVQIRTLVTKEEVATLINRDVVVDRPNKKIYILEPDSKVKQKEDGSVEILD
;
A
#
# COMPACT_ATOMS: atom_id res chain seq x y z
N MET A 1 0.98 -12.17 -13.22
CA MET A 1 1.47 -10.86 -12.75
C MET A 1 1.65 -10.95 -11.26
N LYS A 2 2.88 -10.84 -10.76
CA LYS A 2 3.16 -10.90 -9.31
C LYS A 2 2.90 -9.53 -8.67
N VAL A 3 2.51 -9.51 -7.41
CA VAL A 3 2.27 -8.25 -6.68
C VAL A 3 3.12 -8.23 -5.42
N PHE A 4 3.89 -7.16 -5.26
CA PHE A 4 4.75 -6.95 -4.10
C PHE A 4 4.35 -5.68 -3.36
N LEU A 5 4.30 -5.76 -2.04
CA LEU A 5 4.10 -4.63 -1.14
C LEU A 5 5.23 -4.60 -0.12
N ASN A 6 6.01 -3.52 -0.09
CA ASN A 6 7.19 -3.37 0.77
C ASN A 6 8.15 -4.59 0.71
N GLY A 7 8.34 -5.14 -0.49
CA GLY A 7 9.21 -6.28 -0.75
C GLY A 7 8.63 -7.66 -0.41
N LYS A 8 7.39 -7.74 0.10
CA LYS A 8 6.69 -9.00 0.35
C LYS A 8 5.68 -9.29 -0.76
N GLU A 9 5.68 -10.51 -1.26
CA GLU A 9 4.67 -10.96 -2.23
C GLU A 9 3.29 -11.03 -1.55
N ILE A 10 2.27 -10.50 -2.21
CA ILE A 10 0.88 -10.51 -1.75
C ILE A 10 -0.02 -11.08 -2.85
N GLU A 11 -1.19 -11.56 -2.46
CA GLU A 11 -2.18 -12.08 -3.38
C GLU A 11 -2.71 -10.96 -4.30
N PHE A 12 -2.79 -11.23 -5.59
CA PHE A 12 -3.50 -10.35 -6.50
C PHE A 12 -4.99 -10.43 -6.24
N THR A 13 -5.64 -9.29 -5.99
CA THR A 13 -7.09 -9.23 -5.80
C THR A 13 -7.74 -8.40 -6.91
N GLU A 14 -8.80 -8.93 -7.52
CA GLU A 14 -9.61 -8.16 -8.47
C GLU A 14 -10.22 -6.94 -7.77
N GLY A 15 -10.06 -5.76 -8.40
CA GLY A 15 -10.38 -4.45 -7.82
C GLY A 15 -9.26 -3.81 -6.99
N GLY A 16 -8.19 -4.56 -6.70
CA GLY A 16 -7.07 -4.10 -5.88
C GLY A 16 -7.39 -4.03 -4.38
N TYR A 17 -6.44 -3.48 -3.63
CA TYR A 17 -6.60 -3.17 -2.21
C TYR A 17 -6.88 -1.67 -2.02
N GLU A 18 -7.73 -1.34 -1.05
CA GLU A 18 -7.93 0.03 -0.58
C GLU A 18 -6.81 0.43 0.39
N TYR A 19 -6.16 1.57 0.16
CA TYR A 19 -5.22 2.15 1.14
C TYR A 19 -5.98 2.91 2.22
N VAL A 20 -5.82 2.49 3.47
CA VAL A 20 -6.41 3.14 4.65
C VAL A 20 -5.30 3.84 5.43
N PHE A 21 -5.39 5.15 5.56
CA PHE A 21 -4.41 5.97 6.27
C PHE A 21 -4.86 6.17 7.72
N LEU A 22 -4.07 5.69 8.69
CA LEU A 22 -4.41 5.91 10.11
C LEU A 22 -4.28 7.38 10.51
N LYS A 23 -3.28 8.08 9.96
CA LYS A 23 -3.20 9.54 10.03
C LYS A 23 -3.81 10.18 8.78
N PRO A 24 -4.84 11.02 8.93
CA PRO A 24 -5.49 11.64 7.77
C PRO A 24 -4.52 12.55 7.00
N TYR A 25 -4.74 12.66 5.70
CA TYR A 25 -4.12 13.64 4.82
C TYR A 25 -5.21 14.51 4.20
N GLN A 26 -4.87 15.73 3.78
CA GLN A 26 -5.82 16.60 3.07
C GLN A 26 -5.46 16.75 1.61
N ARG A 27 -4.16 16.73 1.32
CA ARG A 27 -3.61 16.94 -0.01
C ARG A 27 -2.65 15.82 -0.34
N HIS A 28 -2.62 15.50 -1.62
CA HIS A 28 -1.58 14.68 -2.20
C HIS A 28 -1.28 15.19 -3.61
N ASN A 29 -0.09 14.89 -4.07
CA ASN A 29 0.28 15.07 -5.46
C ASN A 29 0.70 13.72 -6.04
N GLN A 30 0.49 13.58 -7.35
CA GLN A 30 0.83 12.37 -8.08
C GLN A 30 1.68 12.73 -9.30
N GLU A 31 2.72 11.94 -9.52
CA GLU A 31 3.53 11.97 -10.73
C GLU A 31 3.52 10.58 -11.37
N ILE A 32 3.34 10.53 -12.70
CA ILE A 32 3.41 9.30 -13.48
C ILE A 32 4.57 9.42 -14.46
N ILE A 33 5.52 8.51 -14.35
CA ILE A 33 6.71 8.42 -15.19
C ILE A 33 6.59 7.15 -16.03
N LYS A 34 6.40 7.32 -17.33
CA LYS A 34 6.37 6.21 -18.30
C LYS A 34 7.76 6.03 -18.90
N LYS A 35 8.37 4.86 -18.74
CA LYS A 35 9.70 4.58 -19.31
C LYS A 35 9.81 3.14 -19.79
N GLY A 36 10.12 2.97 -21.07
CA GLY A 36 10.33 1.65 -21.68
C GLY A 36 9.08 0.76 -21.54
N ASN A 37 9.22 -0.34 -20.79
CA ASN A 37 8.23 -1.40 -20.60
C ASN A 37 7.43 -1.29 -19.29
N GLY A 38 7.47 -0.14 -18.61
CA GLY A 38 6.76 0.04 -17.35
C GLY A 38 6.29 1.47 -17.08
N GLU A 39 5.46 1.58 -16.04
CA GLU A 39 4.91 2.81 -15.51
C GLU A 39 5.27 2.92 -14.02
N LEU A 40 5.94 4.00 -13.64
CA LEU A 40 6.22 4.34 -12.26
C LEU A 40 5.27 5.45 -11.82
N THR A 41 4.45 5.17 -10.82
CA THR A 41 3.58 6.16 -10.17
C THR A 41 4.16 6.52 -8.81
N ILE A 42 4.36 7.82 -8.57
CA ILE A 42 4.85 8.36 -7.30
C ILE A 42 3.75 9.24 -6.71
N GLN A 43 3.35 8.96 -5.48
CA GLN A 43 2.36 9.71 -4.74
C GLN A 43 2.99 10.23 -3.45
N MET A 44 2.84 11.53 -3.21
CA MET A 44 3.33 12.21 -2.00
C MET A 44 2.15 12.86 -1.29
N TYR A 45 2.00 12.55 0.00
CA TYR A 45 0.89 12.99 0.84
C TYR A 45 1.39 13.99 1.89
N ASP A 46 0.56 14.97 2.25
CA ASP A 46 0.91 16.02 3.22
C ASP A 46 1.08 15.51 4.67
N ASN A 47 0.59 14.31 4.99
CA ASN A 47 0.87 13.61 6.24
C ASN A 47 2.25 12.92 6.27
N GLY A 48 3.05 13.05 5.21
CA GLY A 48 4.40 12.49 5.09
C GLY A 48 4.47 11.06 4.55
N VAL A 49 3.33 10.48 4.15
CA VAL A 49 3.31 9.19 3.43
C VAL A 49 3.78 9.40 2.00
N GLN A 50 4.56 8.44 1.50
CA GLN A 50 4.98 8.35 0.11
C GLN A 50 4.69 6.93 -0.38
N ILE A 51 4.02 6.83 -1.53
CA ILE A 51 3.72 5.55 -2.20
C ILE A 51 4.39 5.58 -3.57
N ARG A 52 5.14 4.54 -3.90
CA ARG A 52 5.80 4.37 -5.19
C ARG A 52 5.40 3.04 -5.77
N THR A 53 4.74 3.03 -6.91
CA THR A 53 4.26 1.82 -7.57
C THR A 53 4.91 1.70 -8.93
N LEU A 54 5.70 0.65 -9.13
CA LEU A 54 6.22 0.28 -10.43
C LEU A 54 5.37 -0.85 -11.02
N VAL A 55 4.77 -0.60 -12.18
CA VAL A 55 4.02 -1.58 -12.95
C VAL A 55 4.84 -1.97 -14.17
N THR A 56 5.07 -3.27 -14.34
CA THR A 56 5.70 -3.86 -15.51
C THR A 56 4.79 -4.93 -16.12
N LYS A 57 5.25 -5.62 -17.17
CA LYS A 57 4.51 -6.76 -17.74
C LYS A 57 4.45 -7.97 -16.81
N GLU A 58 5.42 -8.12 -15.91
CA GLU A 58 5.60 -9.33 -15.10
C GLU A 58 5.12 -9.13 -13.67
N GLU A 59 5.30 -7.93 -13.14
CA GLU A 59 5.04 -7.61 -11.73
C GLU A 59 4.54 -6.17 -11.51
N VAL A 60 3.86 -6.02 -10.38
CA VAL A 60 3.53 -4.75 -9.74
C VAL A 60 4.26 -4.70 -8.41
N ALA A 61 5.10 -3.69 -8.20
CA ALA A 61 5.86 -3.51 -6.97
C ALA A 61 5.54 -2.17 -6.34
N THR A 62 4.97 -2.19 -5.14
CA THR A 62 4.63 -1.01 -4.36
C THR A 62 5.56 -0.88 -3.15
N LEU A 63 6.12 0.31 -2.97
CA LEU A 63 6.87 0.71 -1.77
C LEU A 63 6.17 1.88 -1.08
N ILE A 64 5.96 1.74 0.22
CA ILE A 64 5.36 2.73 1.11
C ILE A 64 6.37 3.02 2.22
N ASN A 65 6.66 4.30 2.48
CA ASN A 65 7.60 4.74 3.53
C ASN A 65 7.04 4.64 4.96
N ARG A 66 6.22 3.63 5.22
CA ARG A 66 5.57 3.31 6.49
C ARG A 66 5.47 1.79 6.62
N ASP A 67 5.30 1.34 7.85
CA ASP A 67 4.81 0.00 8.08
C ASP A 67 3.37 -0.13 7.57
N VAL A 68 3.06 -1.32 7.07
CA VAL A 68 1.77 -1.64 6.49
C VAL A 68 1.30 -3.00 6.95
N VAL A 69 -0.01 -3.16 7.10
CA VAL A 69 -0.64 -4.44 7.38
C VAL A 69 -1.78 -4.68 6.40
N VAL A 70 -1.86 -5.92 5.90
CA VAL A 70 -2.83 -6.32 4.89
C VAL A 70 -3.97 -7.05 5.56
N ASP A 71 -5.18 -6.49 5.43
CA ASP A 71 -6.44 -7.13 5.75
C ASP A 71 -6.99 -7.78 4.49
N ARG A 72 -6.79 -9.09 4.39
CA ARG A 72 -7.12 -9.84 3.18
C ARG A 72 -8.63 -9.97 2.97
N PRO A 73 -9.43 -10.36 3.98
CA PRO A 73 -10.88 -10.48 3.81
C PRO A 73 -11.55 -9.17 3.38
N ASN A 74 -11.09 -8.04 3.93
CA ASN A 74 -11.68 -6.73 3.62
C ASN A 74 -10.99 -5.99 2.46
N LYS A 75 -9.95 -6.58 1.86
CA LYS A 75 -9.14 -5.98 0.79
C LYS A 75 -8.61 -4.59 1.15
N LYS A 76 -8.09 -4.44 2.38
CA LYS A 76 -7.51 -3.19 2.87
C LYS A 76 -6.02 -3.31 3.16
N ILE A 77 -5.27 -2.26 2.90
CA ILE A 77 -3.89 -2.08 3.34
C ILE A 77 -3.87 -0.87 4.27
N TYR A 78 -3.66 -1.12 5.56
CA TYR A 78 -3.53 -0.05 6.54
C TYR A 78 -2.10 0.49 6.53
N ILE A 79 -1.96 1.80 6.37
CA ILE A 79 -0.70 2.53 6.44
C ILE A 79 -0.57 3.07 7.87
N LEU A 80 0.39 2.52 8.60
CA LEU A 80 0.51 2.68 10.05
C LEU A 80 1.32 3.93 10.43
N GLU A 81 0.99 4.51 11.59
CA GLU A 81 1.85 5.45 12.29
C GLU A 81 2.85 4.69 13.18
N PRO A 82 4.00 5.30 13.58
CA PRO A 82 5.06 4.61 14.31
C PRO A 82 4.64 3.95 15.63
N ASP A 83 3.59 4.44 16.27
CA ASP A 83 3.04 3.99 17.55
C ASP A 83 1.74 3.17 17.39
N SER A 84 1.30 2.91 16.16
CA SER A 84 0.09 2.15 15.89
C SER A 84 0.23 0.71 16.40
N LYS A 85 -0.75 0.26 17.19
CA LYS A 85 -0.84 -1.13 17.63
C LYS A 85 -1.83 -1.86 16.72
N VAL A 86 -1.44 -3.02 16.22
CA VAL A 86 -2.28 -3.82 15.33
C VAL A 86 -2.30 -5.27 15.78
N LYS A 87 -3.45 -5.92 15.59
CA LYS A 87 -3.63 -7.34 15.81
C LYS A 87 -4.13 -7.99 14.53
N GLN A 88 -3.32 -8.88 13.97
CA GLN A 88 -3.74 -9.72 12.85
C GLN A 88 -4.44 -10.97 13.40
N LYS A 89 -5.66 -11.22 12.93
CA LYS A 89 -6.47 -12.38 13.34
C LYS A 89 -6.14 -13.59 12.46
N GLU A 90 -6.54 -14.78 12.91
CA GLU A 90 -6.30 -16.04 12.20
C GLU A 90 -6.96 -16.09 10.81
N ASP A 91 -8.09 -15.40 10.64
CA ASP A 91 -8.79 -15.25 9.36
C ASP A 91 -8.13 -14.25 8.39
N GLY A 92 -7.02 -13.61 8.80
CA GLY A 92 -6.30 -12.61 8.02
C GLY A 92 -6.91 -11.20 8.05
N SER A 93 -7.98 -10.98 8.82
CA SER A 93 -8.49 -9.63 9.10
C SER A 93 -7.58 -8.89 10.08
N VAL A 94 -7.68 -7.56 10.10
CA VAL A 94 -6.84 -6.70 10.92
C VAL A 94 -7.72 -5.89 11.87
N GLU A 95 -7.29 -5.84 13.13
CA GLU A 95 -7.84 -4.95 14.15
C GLU A 95 -6.79 -3.91 14.52
N ILE A 96 -7.16 -2.64 14.42
CA ILE A 96 -6.35 -1.52 14.91
C ILE A 96 -6.69 -1.33 16.39
N LEU A 97 -5.67 -1.34 17.23
CA LEU A 97 -5.79 -1.19 18.68
C LEU A 97 -5.37 0.24 19.05
N ASP A 98 -6.22 0.92 19.81
CA ASP A 98 -5.92 2.24 20.40
C ASP A 98 -4.91 2.15 21.58
#